data_AF-A0A382Y1R5-F1
#
_entry.id   AF-A0A382Y1R5-F1
#
_cell.length_a   1.000
_cell.length_b   1.000
_cell.length_c   1.000
_cell.angle_alpha   90.00
_cell.angle_beta   90.00
_cell.angle_gamma   90.00
#
_symmetry.space_group_name_H-M   'P 1'
#
loop_
_entity.id
_entity.type
_entity.pdbx_description
1 polymer ?
#
loop_
_entity_poly.entity_id
_entity_poly.type
_entity_poly.pdbx_seq_one_letter_code
_entity_poly.pdbx_strand_id
1 'polypeptide(L)'
;MTPNLAASLYLISGVFFILALRGLSSPETSRQGNFFGILGMVIAISVTFLSFDISLNVLAFVISTLAIGGFIGAIIAYRISMTAMPQLVAGFHSLVGLAAVLVALSAFYNPEA
;
A
#
# COMPACT_ATOMS: atom_id res chain seq x y z
N MET A 1 -1.61 -6.53 19.61
CA MET A 1 -1.13 -7.72 18.89
C MET A 1 0.26 -8.09 19.40
N THR A 2 0.64 -9.38 19.49
CA THR A 2 2.02 -9.71 19.92
C THR A 2 3.03 -9.42 18.79
N PRO A 3 4.27 -9.00 19.10
CA PRO A 3 5.27 -8.68 18.07
C PRO A 3 5.56 -9.83 17.11
N ASN A 4 5.64 -11.06 17.64
CA ASN A 4 5.89 -12.26 16.82
C ASN A 4 4.74 -12.55 15.85
N LEU A 5 3.49 -12.29 16.26
CA LEU A 5 2.34 -12.45 15.39
C LEU A 5 2.33 -11.39 14.28
N ALA A 6 2.60 -10.14 14.62
CA ALA A 6 2.72 -9.05 13.64
C ALA A 6 3.81 -9.35 12.59
N ALA A 7 5.01 -9.75 13.04
CA ALA A 7 6.11 -10.12 12.17
C ALA A 7 5.76 -11.30 11.24
N SER A 8 5.07 -12.32 11.76
CA SER A 8 4.63 -13.47 10.96
C SER A 8 3.60 -13.06 9.89
N LEU A 9 2.67 -12.17 10.23
CA LEU A 9 1.69 -11.66 9.26
C LEU A 9 2.33 -10.75 8.21
N TYR A 10 3.32 -9.93 8.57
CA TYR A 10 4.12 -9.19 7.59
C TYR A 10 4.92 -10.10 6.67
N LEU A 11 5.47 -11.20 7.18
CA LEU A 11 6.13 -12.21 6.35
C LEU A 11 5.14 -12.83 5.34
N ILE A 12 3.94 -13.20 5.79
CA ILE A 12 2.88 -13.72 4.92
C ILE A 12 2.49 -12.68 3.85
N SER A 13 2.36 -11.41 4.22
CA SER A 13 2.15 -10.31 3.27
C SER A 13 3.29 -10.22 2.24
N GLY A 14 4.54 -10.35 2.67
CA GLY A 14 5.71 -10.36 1.79
C GLY A 14 5.67 -11.51 0.79
N VAL A 15 5.28 -12.72 1.23
CA VAL A 15 5.09 -13.88 0.35
C VAL A 15 4.03 -13.58 -0.72
N PHE A 16 2.90 -12.97 -0.35
CA PHE A 16 1.88 -12.57 -1.32
C PHE A 16 2.39 -11.57 -2.35
N PHE A 17 3.23 -10.60 -1.98
CA PHE A 17 3.85 -9.69 -2.94
C PHE A 17 4.81 -10.40 -3.92
N ILE A 18 5.57 -11.39 -3.44
CA ILE A 18 6.42 -12.21 -4.31
C ILE A 18 5.57 -13.02 -5.29
N LEU A 19 4.48 -13.64 -4.80
CA LEU A 19 3.53 -14.38 -5.65
C LEU A 19 2.82 -13.46 -6.65
N ALA A 20 2.55 -12.21 -6.28
CA ALA A 20 1.97 -11.22 -7.18
C ALA A 20 2.89 -10.93 -8.37
N LEU A 21 4.17 -10.63 -8.11
CA LEU A 21 5.17 -10.37 -9.16
C LEU A 21 5.37 -11.59 -10.07
N ARG A 22 5.42 -12.79 -9.49
CA ARG A 22 5.47 -14.03 -10.27
C ARG A 22 4.24 -14.19 -11.16
N GLY A 23 3.05 -13.99 -10.62
CA GLY A 23 1.80 -14.13 -11.37
C GLY A 23 1.66 -13.11 -12.49
N LEU A 24 2.15 -11.88 -12.30
CA LEU A 24 2.13 -10.81 -13.31
C LEU A 24 3.12 -11.04 -14.47
N SER A 25 4.04 -12.00 -14.35
CA SER A 25 5.07 -12.28 -15.37
C SER A 25 4.55 -13.11 -16.56
N SER A 26 3.33 -13.66 -16.50
CA SER A 26 2.70 -14.36 -17.63
C SER A 26 1.22 -13.94 -17.79
N PRO A 27 0.70 -13.87 -19.02
CA PRO A 27 -0.71 -13.56 -19.25
C PRO A 27 -1.69 -14.54 -18.58
N GLU A 28 -1.34 -15.83 -18.55
CA GLU A 28 -2.18 -16.90 -18.01
C GLU A 28 -2.40 -16.73 -16.50
N THR A 29 -1.38 -16.29 -15.76
CA THR A 29 -1.44 -16.11 -14.31
C THR A 29 -1.67 -14.66 -13.86
N SER A 30 -1.73 -13.70 -14.78
CA SER A 30 -1.76 -12.26 -14.47
C SER A 30 -2.88 -11.85 -13.51
N ARG A 31 -4.09 -12.38 -13.72
CA ARG A 31 -5.25 -12.10 -12.84
C ARG A 31 -5.03 -12.63 -11.41
N GLN A 32 -4.45 -13.82 -11.30
CA GLN A 32 -4.12 -14.42 -10.00
C GLN A 32 -3.01 -13.62 -9.30
N GLY A 33 -1.99 -13.19 -10.05
CA GLY A 33 -0.94 -12.31 -9.54
C GLY A 33 -1.49 -11.02 -8.96
N ASN A 34 -2.40 -10.35 -9.69
CA ASN A 34 -3.06 -9.15 -9.19
C ASN A 34 -3.85 -9.40 -7.89
N PHE A 35 -4.57 -10.52 -7.80
CA PHE A 35 -5.31 -10.88 -6.59
C PHE A 35 -4.39 -11.10 -5.38
N PHE A 36 -3.24 -11.78 -5.56
CA PHE A 36 -2.25 -11.92 -4.50
C PHE A 36 -1.69 -10.56 -4.05
N GLY A 37 -1.47 -9.63 -4.98
CA GLY A 37 -1.05 -8.26 -4.64
C GLY A 37 -2.06 -7.54 -3.75
N ILE A 38 -3.35 -7.67 -4.06
CA ILE A 38 -4.43 -7.11 -3.25
C ILE A 38 -4.45 -7.73 -1.85
N LEU A 39 -4.37 -9.06 -1.75
CA LEU A 39 -4.34 -9.75 -0.44
C LEU A 39 -3.14 -9.33 0.40
N GLY A 40 -1.95 -9.24 -0.19
CA GLY A 40 -0.75 -8.75 0.48
C GLY A 40 -0.96 -7.34 1.06
N MET A 41 -1.43 -6.41 0.24
CA MET A 41 -1.68 -5.03 0.70
C MET A 41 -2.73 -4.95 1.81
N VAL A 42 -3.83 -5.71 1.72
CA VAL A 42 -4.87 -5.76 2.77
C VAL A 42 -4.31 -6.26 4.09
N ILE A 43 -3.48 -7.32 4.06
CA ILE A 43 -2.83 -7.85 5.26
C ILE A 43 -1.89 -6.80 5.86
N ALA A 44 -1.00 -6.20 5.06
CA ALA A 44 -0.05 -5.20 5.55
C ALA A 44 -0.75 -4.01 6.24
N ILE A 45 -1.79 -3.45 5.61
CA ILE A 45 -2.56 -2.34 6.18
C ILE A 45 -3.25 -2.77 7.47
N SER A 46 -3.91 -3.92 7.47
CA SER A 46 -4.66 -4.42 8.63
C SER A 46 -3.75 -4.70 9.82
N VAL A 47 -2.59 -5.33 9.59
CA VAL A 47 -1.58 -5.58 10.62
C VAL A 47 -1.07 -4.26 11.20
N THR A 48 -0.84 -3.25 10.36
CA THR A 48 -0.40 -1.93 10.81
C THR A 48 -1.41 -1.33 11.77
N PHE A 49 -2.69 -1.24 11.39
CA PHE A 49 -3.73 -0.68 12.27
C PHE A 49 -3.93 -1.47 13.57
N LEU A 50 -3.79 -2.78 13.54
CA LEU A 50 -3.94 -3.64 14.73
C LEU A 50 -2.69 -3.71 15.63
N SER A 51 -1.55 -3.20 15.15
CA SER A 51 -0.28 -3.19 15.90
C SER A 51 -0.17 -2.01 16.85
N PHE A 52 -0.75 -0.87 16.47
CA PHE A 52 -0.69 0.36 17.24
C PHE A 52 -1.97 0.58 18.03
N ASP A 53 -1.84 1.09 19.25
CA ASP A 53 -2.98 1.60 20.00
C ASP A 53 -3.24 3.04 19.59
N ILE A 54 -4.25 3.23 18.73
CA ILE A 54 -4.53 4.51 18.07
C ILE A 54 -5.84 5.07 18.63
N SER A 55 -5.84 6.32 19.07
CA SER A 55 -7.09 6.99 19.46
C SER A 55 -8.09 7.02 18.29
N LEU A 56 -9.39 6.96 18.59
CA LEU A 56 -10.45 6.95 17.57
C LEU A 56 -10.38 8.16 16.63
N ASN A 57 -9.98 9.33 17.13
CA ASN A 57 -9.83 10.54 16.32
C ASN A 57 -8.71 10.39 15.28
N VAL A 58 -7.56 9.84 15.69
CA VAL A 58 -6.43 9.61 14.77
C VAL A 58 -6.77 8.49 13.78
N LEU A 59 -7.42 7.42 14.25
CA LEU A 59 -7.89 6.34 13.37
C LEU A 59 -8.85 6.88 12.30
N ALA A 60 -9.84 7.70 12.69
CA ALA A 60 -10.78 8.33 11.76
C ALA A 60 -10.07 9.24 10.75
N PHE A 61 -9.06 10.01 11.20
CA PHE A 61 -8.26 10.86 10.33
C PHE A 61 -7.45 10.06 9.29
N VAL A 62 -6.76 8.99 9.71
CA VAL A 62 -5.96 8.14 8.82
C VAL A 62 -6.86 7.40 7.83
N ILE A 63 -7.98 6.83 8.27
CA ILE A 63 -8.91 6.13 7.36
C ILE A 63 -9.51 7.11 6.35
N SER A 64 -9.87 8.33 6.78
CA SER A 64 -10.44 9.35 5.88
C SER A 64 -9.44 9.77 4.81
N THR A 65 -8.18 10.03 5.18
CA THR A 65 -7.14 10.41 4.23
C THR A 65 -6.77 9.27 3.28
N LEU A 66 -6.69 8.04 3.78
CA LEU A 66 -6.49 6.83 2.96
C LEU A 66 -7.62 6.63 1.96
N ALA A 67 -8.87 6.80 2.40
CA ALA A 67 -10.04 6.68 1.54
C ALA A 67 -10.07 7.77 0.45
N ILE A 68 -9.76 9.03 0.79
CA ILE A 68 -9.70 10.12 -0.17
C ILE A 68 -8.60 9.87 -1.22
N GLY A 69 -7.38 9.53 -0.78
CA GLY A 69 -6.27 9.24 -1.68
C GLY A 69 -6.54 8.05 -2.60
N GLY A 70 -7.06 6.95 -2.03
CA GLY A 70 -7.45 5.76 -2.77
C GLY A 70 -8.56 6.03 -3.78
N PHE A 71 -9.57 6.82 -3.41
CA PHE A 71 -10.67 7.19 -4.29
C PHE A 71 -10.22 8.07 -5.46
N ILE A 72 -9.41 9.10 -5.19
CA ILE A 72 -8.84 9.96 -6.24
C ILE A 72 -7.97 9.12 -7.19
N GLY A 73 -7.09 8.29 -6.65
CA GLY A 73 -6.25 7.39 -7.44
C GLY A 73 -7.06 6.44 -8.33
N ALA A 74 -8.13 5.86 -7.79
CA ALA A 74 -9.02 4.97 -8.52
C ALA A 74 -9.75 5.68 -9.68
N ILE A 75 -10.26 6.89 -9.46
CA ILE A 75 -10.91 7.68 -10.52
C ILE A 75 -9.92 7.99 -11.65
N ILE A 76 -8.70 8.44 -11.31
CA ILE A 76 -7.68 8.76 -12.30
C ILE A 76 -7.31 7.50 -13.09
N ALA A 77 -7.05 6.38 -12.41
CA ALA A 77 -6.70 5.12 -13.04
C ALA A 77 -7.81 4.56 -13.95
N TYR A 78 -9.08 4.76 -13.60
CA TYR A 78 -10.21 4.29 -14.39
C TYR A 78 -10.48 5.15 -15.64
N ARG A 79 -10.16 6.44 -15.60
CA ARG A 79 -10.48 7.40 -16.68
C ARG A 79 -9.35 7.65 -17.67
N ILE A 80 -8.13 7.23 -17.36
CA ILE A 80 -6.96 7.46 -18.21
C ILE A 80 -7.02 6.64 -19.50
N SER A 81 -6.48 7.18 -20.60
CA SER A 81 -6.36 6.42 -21.85
C SER A 81 -5.23 5.38 -21.75
N MET A 82 -5.41 4.23 -22.40
CA MET A 82 -4.35 3.19 -22.44
C MET A 82 -3.05 3.69 -23.11
N THR A 83 -3.15 4.67 -24.00
CA THR A 83 -2.01 5.34 -24.64
C THR A 83 -1.18 6.20 -23.68
N ALA A 84 -1.77 6.65 -22.57
CA ALA A 84 -1.14 7.50 -21.56
C ALA A 84 -0.74 6.72 -20.28
N MET A 85 -0.81 5.38 -20.32
CA MET A 85 -0.44 4.54 -19.17
C MET A 85 1.01 4.75 -18.70
N PRO A 86 2.04 4.92 -19.57
CA PRO A 86 3.39 5.21 -19.11
C PRO A 86 3.49 6.48 -18.25
N GLN A 87 2.78 7.55 -18.62
CA GLN A 87 2.77 8.82 -17.88
C GLN A 87 2.04 8.69 -16.55
N LEU A 88 0.94 7.94 -16.51
CA LEU A 88 0.24 7.65 -15.26
C LEU A 88 1.13 6.88 -14.28
N VAL A 89 1.83 5.85 -14.75
CA VAL A 89 2.74 5.05 -13.91
C VAL A 89 3.88 5.91 -13.35
N ALA A 90 4.45 6.80 -14.17
CA ALA A 90 5.46 7.76 -13.73
C ALA A 90 4.90 8.73 -12.67
N GLY A 91 3.68 9.25 -12.88
CA GLY A 91 3.00 10.11 -11.92
C GLY A 91 2.71 9.43 -10.58
N PHE A 92 2.27 8.17 -10.58
CA PHE A 92 2.08 7.43 -9.33
C PHE A 92 3.40 7.09 -8.63
N HIS A 93 4.48 6.78 -9.36
CA HIS A 93 5.79 6.57 -8.76
C HIS A 93 6.37 7.84 -8.12
N SER A 94 6.13 9.03 -8.70
CA SER A 94 6.59 10.28 -8.07
C SER A 94 5.86 10.55 -6.75
N LEU A 95 4.58 10.20 -6.64
CA LEU A 95 3.82 10.29 -5.38
C LEU A 95 4.34 9.31 -4.31
N VAL A 96 4.73 8.09 -4.70
CA VAL A 96 5.37 7.12 -3.79
C VAL A 96 6.70 7.67 -3.28
N GLY A 97 7.52 8.27 -4.16
CA GLY A 97 8.76 8.94 -3.79
C GLY A 97 8.54 10.09 -2.81
N LEU A 98 7.54 10.95 -3.07
CA LEU A 98 7.17 12.03 -2.15
C LEU A 98 6.72 11.50 -0.78
N ALA A 99 5.90 10.45 -0.74
CA ALA A 99 5.47 9.82 0.50
C ALA A 99 6.67 9.30 1.32
N ALA A 100 7.65 8.65 0.66
CA ALA A 100 8.86 8.19 1.32
C ALA A 100 9.69 9.34 1.92
N VAL A 101 9.81 10.46 1.19
CA VAL A 101 10.50 11.67 1.69
C VAL A 101 9.77 12.25 2.91
N LEU A 102 8.44 12.35 2.87
CA LEU A 102 7.65 12.86 4.01
C LEU A 102 7.77 11.95 5.25
N VAL A 103 7.77 10.63 5.07
CA VAL A 103 8.01 9.66 6.16
C VAL A 103 9.43 9.84 6.72
N ALA A 104 10.44 9.96 5.86
CA ALA A 104 11.82 10.18 6.29
C ALA A 104 11.99 11.52 7.05
N LEU A 105 11.37 12.61 6.59
CA LEU A 105 11.35 13.88 7.31
C LEU A 105 10.66 13.76 8.67
N SER A 106 9.52 13.06 8.74
CA SER A 106 8.82 12.82 10.00
C SER A 106 9.70 12.07 11.01
N ALA A 107 10.37 11.00 10.57
CA ALA A 107 11.30 10.23 11.40
C ALA A 107 12.56 11.03 11.78
N PHE A 108 13.06 11.90 10.90
CA PHE A 108 14.21 12.75 11.19
C PHE A 108 13.90 13.79 12.30
N TYR A 109 12.72 14.42 12.24
CA TYR A 109 12.31 15.40 13.25
C TYR A 109 11.77 14.77 14.54
N ASN A 110 11.29 13.52 14.50
CA ASN A 110 10.81 12.77 15.66
C ASN A 110 11.39 11.35 15.68
N PRO A 111 12.68 11.19 16.03
CA PRO A 111 13.38 9.91 15.92
C PRO A 111 12.98 8.86 16.96
N GLU A 112 12.36 9.28 18.07
CA GLU A 112 11.90 8.37 19.14
C GLU A 112 10.41 7.99 19.04
N ALA A 113 9.72 8.51 18.02
CA ALA A 113 8.31 8.22 17.78
C ALA A 113 8.07 6.81 17.19
#